data_AF-A0A447I667-F1
#
_entry.id   AF-A0A447I667-F1
#
_cell.length_a   1.000
_cell.length_b   1.000
_cell.length_c   1.000
_cell.angle_alpha   90.00
_cell.angle_beta   90.00
_cell.angle_gamma   90.00
#
_symmetry.space_group_name_H-M   'P 1'
#
loop_
_entity.id
_entity.type
_entity.pdbx_description
1 polymer ?
#
loop_
_entity_poly.entity_id
_entity_poly.type
_entity_poly.pdbx_seq_one_letter_code
_entity_poly.pdbx_strand_id
1 'polypeptide(L)'
;MAVSQPYFYETAGGAGSDLPTASFFWESFGTINTIELTPRQWVESNGRCEPVGTSQLCYMRGQDMMLDVVFEMILDTLSVTPPGAQISTAQPERSGAVYPIDLSNTTPEAFRQLLSN
;
A
#
# COMPACT_ATOMS: atom_id res chain seq x y z
N MET A 1 3.20 -14.78 7.85
CA MET A 1 3.77 -13.70 7.03
C MET A 1 3.86 -12.45 7.87
N ALA A 2 4.95 -11.70 7.74
CA ALA A 2 5.16 -10.41 8.39
C ALA A 2 5.59 -9.37 7.34
N VAL A 3 5.46 -8.09 7.69
CA VAL A 3 5.90 -6.95 6.87
C VAL A 3 6.80 -6.06 7.70
N SER A 4 7.89 -5.56 7.10
CA SER A 4 8.71 -4.54 7.74
C SER A 4 7.96 -3.21 7.83
N GLN A 5 8.34 -2.34 8.78
CA GLN A 5 7.86 -0.97 8.72
C GLN A 5 8.36 -0.31 7.42
N PRO A 6 7.49 0.39 6.67
CA PRO A 6 7.92 1.11 5.48
C PRO A 6 8.94 2.19 5.82
N TYR A 7 9.96 2.34 4.98
CA TYR A 7 11.01 3.34 5.14
C TYR A 7 11.41 3.96 3.80
N PHE A 8 12.04 5.13 3.87
CA PHE A 8 12.68 5.80 2.74
C PHE A 8 14.20 5.69 2.90
N TYR A 9 14.95 5.78 1.80
CA TYR A 9 16.41 5.65 1.88
C TYR A 9 17.13 6.61 0.96
N GLU A 10 18.33 6.99 1.40
CA GLU A 10 19.37 7.62 0.61
C GLU A 10 20.65 6.84 0.86
N THR A 11 21.38 6.50 -0.20
CA THR A 11 22.66 5.79 -0.10
C THR A 11 23.78 6.79 0.16
N ALA A 12 24.94 6.31 0.64
CA ALA A 12 26.11 7.17 0.85
C ALA A 12 26.62 7.88 -0.42
N GLY A 13 26.21 7.40 -1.61
CA GLY A 13 26.48 8.06 -2.89
C GLY A 13 25.40 9.04 -3.34
N GLY A 14 24.43 9.38 -2.48
CA GLY A 14 23.34 10.31 -2.78
C GLY A 14 22.21 9.72 -3.63
N ALA A 15 22.28 8.45 -4.03
CA ALA A 15 21.18 7.78 -4.72
C ALA A 15 20.11 7.38 -3.71
N GLY A 16 18.87 7.82 -3.89
CA GLY A 16 17.75 7.54 -3.00
C GLY A 16 16.43 7.38 -3.74
N SER A 17 15.36 7.10 -3.00
CA SER A 17 14.00 7.00 -3.52
C SER A 17 13.02 7.70 -2.58
N ASP A 18 12.18 8.58 -3.13
CA ASP A 18 11.06 9.20 -2.44
C ASP A 18 9.83 8.27 -2.35
N LEU A 19 10.00 7.00 -2.72
CA LEU A 19 8.97 5.97 -2.63
C LEU A 19 9.18 5.07 -1.41
N PRO A 20 8.10 4.63 -0.75
CA PRO A 20 8.22 3.75 0.40
C PRO A 20 8.82 2.40 -0.02
N THR A 21 9.74 1.93 0.81
CA THR A 21 10.39 0.61 0.71
C THR A 21 9.92 -0.27 1.88
N ALA A 22 9.58 -1.53 1.62
CA ALA A 22 9.20 -2.49 2.64
C ALA A 22 9.42 -3.94 2.18
N SER A 23 9.61 -4.86 3.11
CA SER A 23 9.80 -6.29 2.82
C SER A 23 8.66 -7.10 3.43
N PHE A 24 8.02 -7.94 2.63
CA PHE A 24 7.09 -8.98 3.07
C PHE A 24 7.85 -10.28 3.17
N PHE A 25 7.83 -10.93 4.32
CA PHE A 25 8.62 -12.14 4.54
C PHE A 25 7.87 -13.21 5.32
N TRP A 26 8.19 -14.46 5.02
CA TRP A 26 7.68 -15.63 5.70
C TRP A 26 8.68 -16.78 5.59
N GLU A 27 8.58 -17.73 6.52
CA GLU A 27 9.37 -18.95 6.48
C GLU A 27 8.53 -20.09 5.89
N SER A 28 9.14 -20.89 5.01
CA SER A 28 8.57 -22.10 4.42
C SER A 28 9.69 -23.13 4.24
N PHE A 29 9.52 -24.34 4.76
CA PHE A 29 10.52 -25.42 4.68
C PHE A 29 11.97 -25.00 5.06
N GLY A 30 12.11 -24.16 6.09
CA GLY A 30 13.43 -23.66 6.54
C GLY A 30 14.07 -22.59 5.64
N THR A 31 13.32 -22.09 4.65
CA THR A 31 13.74 -21.00 3.76
C THR A 31 12.93 -19.75 4.07
N ILE A 32 13.62 -18.61 4.20
CA ILE A 32 12.97 -17.30 4.30
C ILE A 32 12.68 -16.81 2.90
N ASN A 33 11.41 -16.62 2.62
CA ASN A 33 10.91 -16.04 1.38
C ASN A 33 10.68 -14.56 1.58
N THR A 34 10.89 -13.78 0.52
CA THR A 34 10.79 -12.32 0.56
C THR A 34 10.23 -11.77 -0.75
N ILE A 35 9.29 -10.84 -0.58
CA ILE A 35 8.78 -9.95 -1.62
C ILE A 35 9.10 -8.52 -1.16
N GLU A 36 9.62 -7.69 -2.05
CA GLU A 36 10.13 -6.35 -1.75
C GLU A 36 9.28 -5.30 -2.47
N LEU A 37 8.79 -4.31 -1.72
CA LEU A 37 8.26 -3.07 -2.26
C LEU A 37 9.40 -2.08 -2.47
N THR A 38 9.53 -1.59 -3.69
CA THR A 38 10.54 -0.62 -4.15
C THR A 38 11.96 -0.98 -3.72
N PRO A 39 12.45 -2.20 -4.05
CA PRO A 39 13.76 -2.66 -3.62
C PRO A 39 14.89 -1.73 -4.07
N ARG A 40 15.93 -1.66 -3.26
CA ARG A 40 17.17 -0.94 -3.60
C ARG A 40 17.91 -1.70 -4.70
N GLN A 41 18.42 -0.97 -5.69
CA GLN A 41 19.37 -1.50 -6.69
C GLN A 41 18.89 -2.79 -7.37
N TRP A 42 17.60 -2.87 -7.73
CA TRP A 42 17.07 -4.01 -8.46
C TRP A 42 17.51 -3.99 -9.92
N VAL A 43 17.87 -5.17 -10.44
CA VAL A 43 18.12 -5.40 -11.86
C VAL A 43 17.24 -6.54 -12.36
N GLU A 44 16.86 -6.51 -13.63
CA GLU A 44 15.88 -7.44 -14.22
C GLU A 44 16.27 -8.93 -14.09
N SER A 45 17.58 -9.21 -13.99
CA SER A 45 18.08 -10.57 -13.76
C SER A 45 17.71 -11.15 -12.40
N ASN A 46 17.44 -10.32 -11.38
CA ASN A 46 17.15 -10.79 -10.02
C ASN A 46 15.81 -11.54 -9.95
N GLY A 47 14.80 -11.01 -10.63
CA GLY A 47 13.48 -11.61 -10.62
C GLY A 47 12.39 -10.73 -11.20
N ARG A 48 11.14 -11.09 -10.91
CA ARG A 48 9.97 -10.40 -11.44
C ARG A 48 9.70 -9.15 -10.61
N CYS A 49 9.27 -8.09 -11.28
CA CYS A 49 8.70 -6.90 -10.68
C CYS A 49 7.40 -6.54 -11.40
N GLU A 50 6.41 -6.09 -10.65
CA GLU A 50 5.17 -5.53 -11.19
C GLU A 50 4.91 -4.14 -10.59
N PRO A 51 4.31 -3.21 -11.34
CA PRO A 51 3.98 -1.88 -10.83
C PRO A 51 2.84 -1.95 -9.81
N VAL A 52 2.95 -1.13 -8.75
CA VAL A 52 1.90 -0.91 -7.74
C VAL A 52 1.81 0.57 -7.42
N GLY A 53 0.83 1.26 -8.02
CA GLY A 53 0.74 2.72 -7.97
C GLY A 53 2.00 3.36 -8.58
N THR A 54 2.70 4.20 -7.82
CA THR A 54 4.00 4.78 -8.20
C THR A 54 5.20 3.91 -7.81
N SER A 55 4.98 2.78 -7.14
CA SER A 55 6.01 1.86 -6.65
C SER A 55 6.10 0.60 -7.50
N GLN A 56 7.03 -0.31 -7.15
CA GLN A 56 7.14 -1.63 -7.75
C GLN A 56 7.18 -2.71 -6.67
N LEU A 57 6.46 -3.81 -6.89
CA LEU A 57 6.53 -5.01 -6.05
C LEU A 57 7.39 -6.05 -6.76
N CYS A 58 8.40 -6.58 -6.10
CA CYS A 58 9.41 -7.45 -6.70
C CYS A 58 9.67 -8.69 -5.86
N TYR A 59 10.08 -9.79 -6.48
CA TYR A 59 10.60 -10.95 -5.75
C TYR A 59 11.79 -11.57 -6.49
N MET A 60 12.72 -12.17 -5.74
CA MET A 60 13.87 -12.85 -6.31
C MET A 60 13.47 -14.24 -6.82
N ARG A 61 13.88 -14.61 -8.04
CA ARG A 61 13.58 -15.93 -8.61
C ARG A 61 14.18 -17.05 -7.76
N GLY A 62 13.46 -18.17 -7.65
CA GLY A 62 13.99 -19.40 -7.07
C GLY A 62 13.90 -19.52 -5.54
N GLN A 63 13.09 -18.71 -4.85
CA GLN A 63 12.92 -18.82 -3.39
C GLN A 63 11.97 -19.97 -2.99
N ASP A 64 10.75 -20.02 -3.56
CA ASP A 64 9.74 -21.05 -3.24
C ASP A 64 8.75 -21.23 -4.41
N MET A 65 8.15 -22.42 -4.51
CA MET A 65 7.19 -22.78 -5.56
C MET A 65 5.84 -22.06 -5.47
N MET A 66 5.45 -21.59 -4.28
CA MET A 66 4.23 -20.82 -4.01
C MET A 66 4.46 -19.31 -4.14
N LEU A 67 5.68 -18.87 -4.42
CA LEU A 67 6.06 -17.46 -4.44
C LEU A 67 5.21 -16.64 -5.41
N ASP A 68 4.93 -17.16 -6.61
CA ASP A 68 4.08 -16.51 -7.60
C ASP A 68 2.65 -16.31 -7.09
N VAL A 69 2.08 -17.30 -6.40
CA VAL A 69 0.71 -17.21 -5.86
C VAL A 69 0.63 -16.15 -4.77
N VAL A 70 1.61 -16.13 -3.88
CA VAL A 70 1.68 -15.14 -2.80
C VAL A 70 1.92 -13.74 -3.38
N PHE A 71 2.77 -13.63 -4.41
CA PHE A 71 3.05 -12.38 -5.10
C PHE A 71 1.79 -11.79 -5.73
N GLU A 72 1.02 -12.57 -6.48
CA GLU A 72 -0.25 -12.10 -7.08
C GLU A 72 -1.26 -11.69 -6.01
N MET A 73 -1.32 -12.39 -4.87
CA MET A 73 -2.21 -12.03 -3.76
C MET A 73 -1.83 -10.68 -3.12
N ILE A 74 -0.54 -10.43 -2.93
CA ILE A 74 -0.07 -9.13 -2.42
C ILE A 74 -0.30 -8.06 -3.48
N LEU A 75 -0.02 -8.35 -4.75
CA LEU A 75 -0.20 -7.41 -5.85
C LEU A 75 -1.65 -6.91 -5.96
N ASP A 76 -2.63 -7.81 -5.83
CA ASP A 76 -4.06 -7.48 -5.92
C ASP A 76 -4.57 -6.65 -4.71
N THR A 77 -3.94 -6.82 -3.55
CA THR A 77 -4.41 -6.21 -2.29
C THR A 77 -3.62 -5.00 -1.85
N LEU A 78 -2.41 -4.82 -2.37
CA LEU A 78 -1.51 -3.73 -2.00
C LEU A 78 -1.94 -2.43 -2.68
N SER A 79 -2.23 -1.42 -1.86
CA SER A 79 -2.42 -0.05 -2.31
C SER A 79 -1.30 0.84 -1.78
N VAL A 80 -0.67 1.58 -2.68
CA VAL A 80 0.34 2.59 -2.35
C VAL A 80 -0.22 3.95 -2.71
N THR A 81 -0.56 4.71 -1.68
CA THR A 81 -1.16 6.04 -1.82
C THR A 81 -0.07 7.11 -1.71
N PRO A 82 0.07 8.02 -2.67
CA PRO A 82 1.01 9.14 -2.57
C PRO A 82 0.73 9.99 -1.32
N PRO A 83 1.76 10.61 -0.72
CA PRO A 83 1.58 11.58 0.35
C PRO A 83 0.61 12.69 -0.09
N GLY A 84 -0.52 12.83 0.61
CA GLY A 84 -1.54 13.83 0.30
C GLY A 84 -2.68 13.36 -0.62
N ALA A 85 -2.62 12.15 -1.17
CA ALA A 85 -3.81 11.57 -1.80
C ALA A 85 -4.72 11.02 -0.69
N GLN A 86 -5.89 11.64 -0.50
CA GLN A 86 -6.87 11.13 0.45
C GLN A 86 -7.37 9.77 -0.04
N ILE A 87 -7.38 8.78 0.85
CA ILE A 87 -8.08 7.52 0.59
C ILE A 87 -9.57 7.85 0.61
N SER A 88 -10.14 8.22 -0.54
CA SER A 88 -11.56 8.03 -0.77
C SER A 88 -11.77 6.54 -0.78
N THR A 89 -12.14 5.96 0.37
CA THR A 89 -12.71 4.63 0.42
C THR A 89 -13.93 4.65 -0.48
N ALA A 90 -13.78 4.15 -1.72
CA ALA A 90 -14.90 3.85 -2.60
C ALA A 90 -15.68 2.72 -1.93
N GLN A 91 -16.67 3.10 -1.14
CA GLN A 91 -17.64 2.22 -0.54
C GLN A 91 -18.50 1.65 -1.68
N PRO A 92 -18.82 0.34 -1.70
CA PRO A 92 -19.69 -0.20 -2.73
C PRO A 92 -21.02 0.55 -2.69
N GLU A 93 -21.46 1.01 -3.86
CA GLU A 93 -22.70 1.74 -4.12
C GLU A 93 -23.88 1.15 -3.36
N ARG A 94 -24.14 1.68 -2.15
CA ARG A 94 -25.47 1.68 -1.56
C ARG A 94 -26.04 3.05 -1.82
N SER A 95 -26.97 3.11 -2.77
CA SER A 95 -27.85 4.24 -3.04
C SER A 95 -28.37 4.84 -1.73
N GLY A 96 -27.75 5.94 -1.33
CA GLY A 96 -28.08 6.74 -0.16
C GLY A 96 -27.12 7.91 -0.18
N ALA A 97 -27.52 9.01 -0.83
CA ALA A 97 -26.67 10.19 -0.98
C ALA A 97 -26.26 10.71 0.39
N VAL A 98 -24.97 10.56 0.74
CA VAL A 98 -24.37 11.18 1.92
C VAL A 98 -23.80 12.51 1.48
N TYR A 99 -24.45 13.60 1.90
CA TYR A 99 -23.94 14.96 1.68
C TYR A 99 -23.02 15.33 2.85
N PRO A 100 -21.80 15.85 2.60
CA PRO A 100 -20.98 16.40 3.67
C PRO A 100 -21.69 17.65 4.24
N ILE A 101 -21.97 17.63 5.53
CA ILE A 101 -22.50 18.79 6.26
C ILE A 101 -21.30 19.52 6.87
N ASP A 102 -21.05 20.74 6.41
CA ASP A 102 -20.06 21.62 7.05
C ASP A 102 -20.68 22.23 8.32
N LEU A 103 -20.14 21.81 9.48
CA LEU A 103 -20.61 22.23 10.81
C LEU A 103 -19.80 23.39 11.39
N SER A 104 -18.85 23.95 10.64
CA SER A 104 -17.87 24.93 11.15
C SER A 104 -18.52 26.22 11.67
N ASN A 105 -19.75 26.52 11.27
CA ASN A 105 -20.53 27.71 11.69
C ASN A 105 -21.94 27.37 12.21
N THR A 106 -22.22 26.12 12.58
CA THR A 106 -23.57 25.69 13.01
C THR A 106 -23.68 25.69 14.54
N THR A 107 -24.76 26.29 15.08
CA THR A 107 -25.05 26.20 16.52
C THR A 107 -25.66 24.84 16.88
N PRO A 108 -25.48 24.37 18.13
CA PRO A 108 -26.05 23.10 18.59
C PRO A 108 -27.57 22.98 18.39
N GLU A 109 -28.30 24.09 18.49
CA GLU A 109 -29.75 24.14 18.30
C GLU A 109 -30.13 23.99 16.82
N ALA A 110 -29.40 24.62 15.91
CA ALA A 110 -29.61 24.50 14.47
C ALA A 110 -29.30 23.07 13.98
N PHE A 111 -28.30 22.42 14.57
CA PHE A 111 -28.00 21.01 14.29
C PHE A 111 -29.12 20.06 14.75
N ARG A 112 -29.73 20.32 15.90
CA ARG A 112 -30.86 19.50 16.39
C ARG A 112 -32.11 19.63 15.50
N GLN A 113 -32.36 20.81 14.94
CA GLN A 113 -33.46 21.02 13.99
C GLN A 113 -33.25 20.25 12.67
N LEU A 114 -32.01 20.14 12.20
CA LEU A 114 -31.68 19.34 11.00
C LEU A 114 -31.96 17.85 11.18
N LEU A 115 -31.78 17.31 12.40
CA LEU A 115 -32.00 15.89 12.70
C LEU A 115 -33.46 15.53 13.01
N SER A 116 -34.35 16.52 13.08
CA SER A 116 -35.76 16.33 13.47
C SER A 116 -36.74 16.22 12.29
N ASN A 117 -36.24 16.10 11.05
CA ASN A 117 -37.03 15.88 9.83
C ASN A 117 -36.67 14.55 9.17
#